data_AF-A0A290S7T1-F1
#
_entry.id   AF-A0A290S7T1-F1
#
_cell.length_a   1.000
_cell.length_b   1.000
_cell.length_c   1.000
_cell.angle_alpha   90.00
_cell.angle_beta   90.00
_cell.angle_gamma   90.00
#
_symmetry.space_group_name_H-M   'P 1'
#
loop_
_entity.id
_entity.type
_entity.pdbx_description
1 polymer ?
#
loop_
_entity_poly.entity_id
_entity_poly.type
_entity_poly.pdbx_seq_one_letter_code
_entity_poly.pdbx_strand_id
1 'polypeptide(L)'
;MDLISKLLLLSTTLICFKLSANTPYEIPRSSVIELTEPSSKRVYSVYIQLPKSYQNKPDKTYPVIYLTDAPYTFPIVAGATRFPMNTGKM
;
A
#
# COMPACT_ATOMS: atom_id res chain seq x y z
N MET A 1 -29.46 -6.50 37.91
CA MET A 1 -29.16 -5.73 36.69
C MET A 1 -30.35 -5.83 35.77
N ASP A 2 -31.00 -4.71 35.50
CA ASP A 2 -32.20 -4.67 34.65
C ASP A 2 -31.88 -5.10 33.22
N LEU A 3 -32.88 -5.64 32.52
CA LEU A 3 -32.75 -6.12 31.13
C LEU A 3 -32.16 -5.06 30.19
N ILE A 4 -32.50 -3.80 30.44
CA ILE A 4 -31.99 -2.63 29.71
C ILE A 4 -30.48 -2.45 29.91
N SER A 5 -29.99 -2.64 31.14
CA SER A 5 -28.55 -2.54 31.45
C SER A 5 -27.75 -3.65 30.77
N LYS A 6 -28.29 -4.88 30.70
CA LYS A 6 -27.67 -6.00 29.97
C LYS A 6 -27.65 -5.76 28.46
N LEU A 7 -28.74 -5.24 27.90
CA LEU A 7 -28.83 -4.92 26.47
C LEU A 7 -27.87 -3.79 26.09
N LEU A 8 -27.71 -2.79 26.95
CA LEU A 8 -26.76 -1.69 26.75
C LEU A 8 -25.30 -2.18 26.80
N LEU A 9 -24.97 -3.09 27.72
CA LEU A 9 -23.64 -3.71 27.83
C LEU A 9 -23.33 -4.61 26.62
N LEU A 10 -24.33 -5.33 26.10
CA LEU A 10 -24.20 -6.17 24.90
C LEU A 10 -24.02 -5.32 23.63
N SER A 11 -24.73 -4.19 23.53
CA SER A 11 -24.57 -3.24 22.43
C SER A 11 -23.17 -2.62 22.39
N THR A 12 -22.64 -2.20 23.54
CA THR A 12 -21.30 -1.58 23.62
C THR A 12 -20.17 -2.55 23.29
N THR A 13 -20.27 -3.83 23.68
CA THR A 13 -19.27 -4.84 23.32
C THR A 13 -19.23 -5.13 21.82
N LEU A 14 -20.37 -5.16 21.12
CA LEU A 14 -20.40 -5.33 19.65
C LEU A 14 -19.76 -4.16 18.90
N ILE A 15 -19.89 -2.92 19.39
CA ILE A 15 -19.29 -1.73 18.75
C ILE A 15 -17.76 -1.76 18.89
N CYS A 16 -17.22 -2.19 20.04
CA CYS A 16 -15.78 -2.31 20.25
C CYS A 16 -15.12 -3.34 19.32
N PHE A 17 -15.79 -4.44 18.96
CA PHE A 17 -15.23 -5.44 18.03
C PHE A 17 -15.10 -4.92 16.60
N LYS A 18 -15.96 -3.99 16.17
CA LYS A 18 -15.89 -3.36 14.84
C LYS A 18 -14.72 -2.38 14.71
N LEU A 19 -14.14 -1.95 15.83
CA LEU A 19 -12.97 -1.08 15.88
C LEU A 19 -11.66 -1.89 16.00
N SER A 20 -11.62 -3.10 15.44
CA SER A 20 -10.36 -3.80 15.25
C SER A 20 -9.52 -3.03 14.24
N ALA A 21 -8.32 -2.59 14.65
CA ALA A 21 -7.33 -1.90 13.84
C ALA A 21 -6.72 -2.84 12.78
N ASN A 22 -7.55 -3.36 11.89
CA ASN A 22 -7.20 -4.36 10.89
C ASN A 22 -6.99 -3.74 9.50
N THR A 23 -6.77 -2.41 9.44
CA THR A 23 -6.37 -1.73 8.21
C THR A 23 -4.96 -2.16 7.87
N PRO A 24 -4.73 -2.85 6.75
CA PRO A 24 -3.38 -3.22 6.34
C PRO A 24 -2.50 -1.99 6.20
N TYR A 25 -1.22 -2.13 6.52
CA TYR A 25 -0.25 -1.10 6.21
C TYR A 25 -0.13 -0.96 4.69
N GLU A 26 -0.22 0.28 4.20
CA GLU A 26 -0.07 0.59 2.78
C GLU A 26 1.05 1.61 2.56
N ILE A 27 1.86 1.36 1.52
CA ILE A 27 2.84 2.33 1.06
C ILE A 27 2.11 3.35 0.16
N PRO A 28 2.17 4.67 0.46
CA PRO A 28 1.46 5.67 -0.33
C PRO A 28 1.93 5.70 -1.79
N ARG A 29 0.99 5.92 -2.71
CA ARG A 29 1.22 5.98 -4.17
C ARG A 29 1.85 4.69 -4.70
N SER A 30 1.49 3.56 -4.10
CA SER A 30 1.88 2.25 -4.59
C SER A 30 0.68 1.44 -5.06
N SER A 31 0.93 0.50 -5.95
CA SER A 31 -0.03 -0.49 -6.41
C SER A 31 0.68 -1.82 -6.67
N VAL A 32 -0.09 -2.89 -6.68
CA VAL A 32 0.36 -4.22 -7.09
C VAL A 32 -0.48 -4.66 -8.27
N ILE A 33 0.18 -5.08 -9.35
CA ILE A 33 -0.48 -5.62 -10.54
C ILE A 33 0.02 -7.04 -10.80
N GLU A 34 -0.76 -7.85 -11.51
CA GLU A 34 -0.34 -9.16 -11.97
C GLU A 34 0.19 -9.08 -13.40
N LEU A 35 1.35 -9.69 -13.63
CA LEU A 35 1.98 -9.82 -14.94
C LEU A 35 2.10 -11.31 -15.28
N THR A 36 1.42 -11.72 -16.34
CA THR A 36 1.51 -13.10 -16.86
C THR A 36 2.55 -13.18 -17.96
N GLU A 37 3.57 -14.00 -17.76
CA GLU A 37 4.62 -14.26 -18.74
C GLU A 37 4.03 -15.16 -19.87
N PRO A 38 4.09 -14.73 -21.15
CA PRO A 38 3.35 -15.41 -22.22
C PRO A 38 3.79 -16.84 -22.54
N SER A 39 5.06 -17.18 -22.28
CA SER A 39 5.68 -18.45 -22.70
C SER A 39 5.47 -19.55 -21.67
N SER A 40 5.90 -19.30 -20.43
CA SER A 40 5.82 -20.18 -19.28
C SER A 40 4.50 -20.06 -18.51
N LYS A 41 3.64 -19.09 -18.83
CA LYS A 41 2.37 -18.81 -18.12
C LYS A 41 2.53 -18.51 -16.63
N ARG A 42 3.72 -18.06 -16.22
CA ARG A 42 3.98 -17.71 -14.81
C ARG A 42 3.33 -16.36 -14.53
N VAL A 43 2.67 -16.26 -13.38
CA VAL A 43 2.06 -15.01 -12.89
C VAL A 43 2.99 -14.41 -11.85
N TYR A 44 3.38 -13.17 -12.06
CA TYR A 44 4.25 -12.41 -11.16
C TYR A 44 3.48 -11.21 -10.61
N SER A 45 3.58 -10.99 -9.31
CA SER A 45 3.10 -9.74 -8.69
C SER A 45 4.15 -8.65 -8.87
N VAL A 46 3.78 -7.56 -9.54
CA VAL A 46 4.64 -6.41 -9.78
C VAL A 46 4.20 -5.26 -8.89
N TYR A 47 5.10 -4.81 -8.03
CA TYR A 47 4.90 -3.70 -7.09
C TYR A 47 5.40 -2.41 -7.72
N ILE A 48 4.55 -1.39 -7.79
CA ILE A 48 4.83 -0.12 -8.47
C ILE A 48 4.66 1.00 -7.47
N GLN A 49 5.63 1.91 -7.38
CA GLN A 49 5.49 3.18 -6.64
C GLN A 49 5.75 4.35 -7.59
N LEU A 50 4.87 5.35 -7.59
CA LEU A 50 4.99 6.52 -8.46
C LEU A 50 5.32 7.79 -7.67
N PRO A 51 6.19 8.70 -8.17
CA PRO A 51 6.49 9.98 -7.54
C PRO A 51 5.24 10.88 -7.47
N LYS A 52 5.18 11.79 -6.48
CA LYS A 52 4.00 12.66 -6.26
C LYS A 52 3.64 13.47 -7.51
N SER A 53 4.63 13.86 -8.30
CA SER A 53 4.45 14.66 -9.49
C SER A 53 4.04 13.88 -10.74
N TYR A 54 3.99 12.54 -10.70
CA TYR A 54 3.79 11.71 -11.89
C TYR A 54 2.53 12.09 -12.67
N GLN A 55 1.40 12.24 -11.99
CA GLN A 55 0.11 12.58 -12.63
C GLN A 55 0.06 14.01 -13.18
N ASN A 56 0.78 14.95 -12.56
CA ASN A 56 0.69 16.38 -12.87
C ASN A 56 1.78 16.86 -13.83
N LYS A 57 2.69 15.99 -14.25
CA LYS A 57 3.81 16.30 -15.15
C LYS A 57 3.94 15.22 -16.23
N PRO A 58 3.02 15.18 -17.21
CA PRO A 58 3.02 14.15 -18.25
C PRO A 58 4.29 14.18 -19.12
N ASP A 59 4.88 15.35 -19.33
CA ASP A 59 6.08 15.51 -20.16
C ASP A 59 7.40 15.26 -19.41
N LYS A 60 7.34 14.98 -18.10
CA LYS A 60 8.54 14.74 -17.30
C LYS A 60 8.96 13.27 -17.41
N THR A 61 10.21 13.05 -17.83
CA THR A 61 10.85 11.74 -17.69
C THR A 61 11.30 11.51 -16.25
N TYR A 62 11.02 10.33 -15.71
CA TYR A 62 11.43 9.91 -14.37
C TYR A 62 12.40 8.73 -14.48
N PRO A 63 13.45 8.67 -13.64
CA PRO A 63 14.25 7.46 -13.55
C PRO A 63 13.41 6.31 -12.98
N VAL A 64 13.69 5.09 -13.43
CA VAL A 64 13.01 3.87 -12.99
C VAL A 64 14.03 2.95 -12.33
N ILE A 65 13.68 2.41 -11.17
CA ILE A 65 14.48 1.44 -10.41
C ILE A 65 13.73 0.10 -10.48
N TYR A 66 14.37 -0.92 -11.04
CA TYR A 66 13.85 -2.29 -11.07
C TYR A 66 14.43 -3.11 -9.93
N LEU A 67 13.56 -3.86 -9.24
CA LEU A 67 13.91 -4.64 -8.07
C LEU A 67 13.43 -6.09 -8.26
N THR A 68 14.25 -7.05 -7.85
CA THR A 68 13.82 -8.44 -7.63
C THR A 68 13.35 -8.61 -6.19
N ASP A 69 12.64 -9.71 -5.90
CA ASP A 69 12.21 -10.07 -4.54
C ASP A 69 11.36 -8.97 -3.88
N ALA A 70 10.43 -8.41 -4.64
CA ALA A 70 9.64 -7.24 -4.27
C ALA A 70 9.00 -7.30 -2.87
N PRO A 71 8.45 -8.43 -2.38
CA PRO A 71 7.93 -8.51 -1.01
C PRO A 71 8.93 -8.09 0.09
N TYR A 72 10.23 -8.24 -0.16
CA TYR A 72 11.29 -7.87 0.77
C TYR A 72 11.94 -6.53 0.43
N THR A 73 12.23 -6.29 -0.85
CA THR A 73 13.03 -5.14 -1.29
C THR A 73 12.21 -3.87 -1.45
N PHE A 74 10.93 -3.98 -1.85
CA PHE A 74 10.09 -2.84 -2.19
C PHE A 74 9.90 -1.85 -1.03
N PRO A 75 9.55 -2.28 0.21
CA PRO A 75 9.37 -1.35 1.32
C PRO A 75 10.65 -0.57 1.68
N ILE A 76 11.81 -1.22 1.59
CA ILE A 76 13.12 -0.62 1.90
C ILE A 76 13.43 0.50 0.90
N VAL A 77 13.33 0.20 -0.40
CA VAL A 77 13.64 1.16 -1.47
C VAL A 77 12.59 2.28 -1.53
N ALA A 78 11.31 1.97 -1.34
CA ALA A 78 10.24 2.96 -1.27
C ALA A 78 10.45 3.97 -0.12
N GLY A 79 10.98 3.50 1.02
CA GLY A 79 11.38 4.36 2.13
C GLY A 79 12.58 5.24 1.77
N ALA A 80 13.66 4.64 1.26
CA ALA A 80 14.91 5.33 0.93
C ALA A 80 14.76 6.41 -0.14
N THR A 81 13.90 6.16 -1.14
CA THR A 81 13.67 7.06 -2.27
C THR A 81 12.69 8.20 -1.99
N ARG A 82 11.95 8.15 -0.88
CA ARG A 82 10.88 9.11 -0.59
C ARG A 82 11.37 10.56 -0.52
N PHE A 83 12.52 10.81 0.10
CA PHE A 83 13.10 12.16 0.20
C PHE A 83 13.52 12.73 -1.17
N PRO A 84 14.38 12.05 -1.96
CA PRO A 84 14.77 12.57 -3.27
C PRO A 84 13.58 12.72 -4.24
N MET A 85 12.58 11.82 -4.19
CA MET A 85 11.34 11.94 -4.98
C MET A 85 10.54 13.21 -4.65
N ASN A 86 10.46 13.58 -3.37
CA ASN A 86 9.65 14.72 -2.93
C ASN A 86 10.38 16.06 -3.07
N THR A 87 11.71 16.05 -3.05
CA THR A 87 12.55 17.26 -3.18
C THR A 87 12.98 17.55 -4.61
N GLY A 88 12.67 16.67 -5.57
CA GLY A 88 13.08 16.82 -6.96
C GLY A 88 14.58 16.61 -7.17
N LYS A 89 15.23 15.85 -6.28
CA LYS A 89 16.65 15.48 -6.32
C LYS A 89 16.88 14.09 -6.92
N MET A 90 15.85 13.56 -7.58
CA MET A 90 15.83 12.29 -8.30
C MET A 90 15.74 12.55 -9.80
#